data_AF-A0A7Y8ST20-F1
#
_entry.id   AF-A0A7Y8ST20-F1
#
_cell.length_a   1.000
_cell.length_b   1.000
_cell.length_c   1.000
_cell.angle_alpha   90.00
_cell.angle_beta   90.00
_cell.angle_gamma   90.00
#
_symmetry.space_group_name_H-M   'P 1'
#
loop_
_entity.id
_entity.type
_entity.pdbx_description
1 polymer ?
#
loop_
_entity_poly.entity_id
_entity_poly.type
_entity_poly.pdbx_seq_one_letter_code
_entity_poly.pdbx_strand_id
1 'polypeptide(L)'
;MTLAEWRALIEAFLEGRLSAEAFERRFNEAWRAAQAGGERIHQAVEQLAMALEEFARAQDARTEHDADEAPLRNAARIALRELREEGEAARDGRARTFDRARAREDMRRFQVYVGRMAGLGCLFALGWLVLMVLQINYAIEQVAAELKLGVWLSAIVGFFVAFVPVLGNIVAFFGAKDVGHWPWQLAALVFFVLPLAALFYGRTRWRRWRVR
;
A
#
# COMPACT_ATOMS: atom_id res chain seq x y z
N MET A 1 -29.18 17.55 -1.06
CA MET A 1 -29.25 17.38 -2.51
C MET A 1 -29.46 15.91 -2.87
N THR A 2 -30.55 15.58 -3.55
CA THR A 2 -30.92 14.20 -3.91
C THR A 2 -30.12 13.69 -5.11
N LEU A 3 -30.09 12.37 -5.32
CA LEU A 3 -29.44 11.74 -6.49
C LEU A 3 -30.00 12.27 -7.82
N ALA A 4 -31.29 12.59 -7.89
CA ALA A 4 -31.91 13.16 -9.08
C ALA A 4 -31.43 14.60 -9.36
N GLU A 5 -31.25 15.40 -8.31
CA GLU A 5 -30.75 16.78 -8.40
C GLU A 5 -29.29 16.81 -8.86
N TRP A 6 -28.44 15.91 -8.32
CA TRP A 6 -27.05 15.75 -8.78
C TRP A 6 -26.99 15.40 -10.27
N ARG A 7 -27.81 14.45 -10.72
CA ARG A 7 -27.91 14.08 -12.14
C ARG A 7 -28.33 15.26 -13.01
N ALA A 8 -29.37 15.98 -12.62
CA ALA A 8 -29.88 17.12 -13.38
C ALA A 8 -28.81 18.22 -13.55
N LEU A 9 -28.02 18.48 -12.50
CA LEU A 9 -26.92 19.44 -12.56
C LEU A 9 -25.83 19.01 -13.55
N ILE A 10 -25.42 17.73 -13.49
CA ILE A 10 -24.40 17.17 -14.39
C ILE A 10 -24.90 17.12 -15.84
N GLU A 11 -26.16 16.73 -16.06
CA GLU A 11 -26.79 16.71 -17.39
C GLU A 11 -26.84 18.12 -18.00
N ALA A 12 -27.19 19.15 -17.21
CA ALA A 12 -27.19 20.53 -17.68
C ALA A 12 -25.81 21.01 -18.14
N PHE A 13 -24.73 20.59 -17.49
CA PHE A 13 -23.36 20.88 -17.94
C PHE A 13 -22.99 20.12 -19.23
N LEU A 14 -23.29 18.81 -19.28
CA LEU A 14 -22.98 17.99 -20.46
C LEU A 14 -23.74 18.42 -21.71
N GLU A 15 -24.97 18.90 -21.57
CA GLU A 15 -25.79 19.45 -22.65
C GLU A 15 -25.40 20.87 -23.06
N GLY A 16 -24.42 21.49 -22.39
CA GLY A 16 -23.98 22.86 -22.67
C GLY A 16 -24.94 23.94 -22.19
N ARG A 17 -25.93 23.60 -21.36
CA ARG A 17 -26.82 24.57 -20.69
C ARG A 17 -26.10 25.32 -19.56
N LEU A 18 -24.98 24.79 -19.07
CA LEU A 18 -24.08 25.44 -18.12
C LEU A 18 -22.66 25.47 -18.68
N SER A 19 -21.98 26.61 -18.53
CA SER A 19 -20.53 26.69 -18.72
C SER A 19 -19.79 25.94 -17.61
N ALA A 20 -18.52 25.59 -17.83
CA ALA A 20 -17.71 24.89 -16.83
C ALA A 20 -17.63 25.67 -15.51
N GLU A 21 -17.43 26.99 -15.54
CA GLU A 21 -17.41 27.82 -14.33
C GLU A 21 -18.76 27.88 -13.61
N ALA A 22 -19.86 28.00 -14.36
CA ALA A 22 -21.20 28.05 -13.77
C ALA A 22 -21.56 26.70 -13.13
N PHE A 23 -21.11 25.61 -13.74
CA PHE A 23 -21.22 24.26 -13.20
C PHE A 23 -20.38 24.12 -11.93
N GLU A 24 -19.11 24.52 -11.93
CA GLU A 24 -18.22 24.45 -10.77
C GLU A 24 -18.80 25.21 -9.57
N ARG A 25 -19.22 26.46 -9.76
CA ARG A 25 -19.82 27.27 -8.67
C ARG A 25 -21.03 26.60 -8.06
N ARG A 26 -21.97 26.14 -8.90
CA ARG A 26 -23.20 25.46 -8.45
C ARG A 26 -22.92 24.11 -7.80
N PHE A 27 -21.96 23.36 -8.33
CA PHE A 27 -21.53 22.09 -7.77
C PHE A 27 -20.95 22.29 -6.38
N ASN A 28 -20.02 23.22 -6.21
CA ASN A 28 -19.37 23.51 -4.93
C ASN A 28 -20.35 24.03 -3.88
N GLU A 29 -21.31 24.85 -4.28
CA GLU A 29 -22.39 25.31 -3.39
C GLU A 29 -23.24 24.13 -2.89
N ALA A 30 -23.72 23.29 -3.80
CA ALA A 30 -24.53 22.12 -3.45
C ALA A 30 -23.75 21.08 -2.64
N TRP A 31 -22.46 20.93 -2.92
CA TRP A 31 -21.54 20.04 -2.22
C TRP A 31 -21.35 20.47 -0.77
N ARG A 32 -21.09 21.75 -0.53
CA ARG A 32 -20.98 22.30 0.84
C ARG A 32 -22.29 22.17 1.60
N ALA A 33 -23.42 22.41 0.94
CA ALA A 33 -24.75 22.22 1.56
C ALA A 33 -24.99 20.75 1.96
N ALA A 34 -24.62 19.80 1.11
CA ALA A 34 -24.73 18.37 1.42
C ALA A 34 -23.84 17.94 2.59
N GLN A 35 -22.59 18.44 2.65
CA GLN A 35 -21.69 18.20 3.78
C GLN A 35 -22.24 18.78 5.09
N ALA A 36 -22.70 20.03 5.08
CA ALA A 36 -23.26 20.68 6.25
C ALA A 36 -24.53 19.99 6.76
N GLY A 37 -25.33 19.43 5.85
CA GLY A 37 -26.53 18.65 6.18
C GLY A 37 -26.24 17.22 6.68
N GLY A 38 -24.98 16.76 6.66
CA GLY A 38 -24.62 15.38 7.00
C GLY A 38 -25.21 14.34 6.03
N GLU A 39 -25.59 14.77 4.82
CA GLU A 39 -26.13 13.86 3.82
C GLU A 39 -25.05 12.93 3.30
N ARG A 40 -25.42 11.69 2.96
CA ARG A 40 -24.49 10.76 2.33
C ARG A 40 -24.18 11.23 0.92
N ILE A 41 -22.94 11.63 0.70
CA ILE A 41 -22.43 11.94 -0.63
C ILE A 41 -22.17 10.64 -1.40
N HIS A 42 -22.54 10.62 -2.68
CA HIS A 42 -22.33 9.49 -3.57
C HIS A 42 -20.88 9.48 -4.08
N GLN A 43 -20.28 8.29 -4.20
CA GLN A 43 -18.88 8.14 -4.59
C GLN A 43 -18.59 8.75 -5.97
N ALA A 44 -19.53 8.63 -6.91
CA ALA A 44 -19.45 9.24 -8.23
C ALA A 44 -19.32 10.79 -8.16
N VAL A 45 -19.98 11.41 -7.17
CA VAL A 45 -19.94 12.87 -6.95
C VAL A 45 -18.62 13.26 -6.27
N GLU A 46 -18.09 12.43 -5.35
CA GLU A 46 -16.74 12.61 -4.77
C GLU A 46 -15.64 12.59 -5.83
N GLN A 47 -15.70 11.65 -6.77
CA GLN A 47 -14.74 11.58 -7.86
C GLN A 47 -14.83 12.80 -8.78
N LEU A 48 -16.04 13.27 -9.06
CA LEU A 48 -16.26 14.46 -9.87
C LEU A 48 -15.74 15.74 -9.17
N ALA A 49 -15.84 15.83 -7.85
CA ALA A 49 -15.30 16.94 -7.08
C ALA A 49 -13.78 17.05 -7.26
N MET A 50 -13.05 15.93 -7.23
CA MET A 50 -11.61 15.92 -7.48
C MET A 50 -11.23 16.42 -8.88
N ALA A 51 -12.00 16.01 -9.91
CA ALA A 51 -11.80 16.48 -11.28
C ALA A 51 -12.09 17.99 -11.43
N LEU A 52 -13.08 18.51 -10.69
CA LEU A 52 -13.37 19.94 -10.64
C LEU A 52 -12.24 20.73 -9.96
N GLU A 53 -11.68 20.22 -8.87
CA GLU A 53 -10.52 20.85 -8.22
C GLU A 53 -9.30 20.90 -9.16
N GLU A 54 -9.05 19.84 -9.91
CA GLU A 54 -7.98 19.80 -10.90
C GLU A 54 -8.22 20.81 -12.03
N PHE A 55 -9.45 20.92 -12.51
CA PHE A 55 -9.84 21.92 -13.51
C PHE A 55 -9.64 23.35 -13.00
N ALA A 56 -10.07 23.66 -11.77
CA ALA A 56 -9.89 24.97 -11.15
C ALA A 56 -8.40 25.33 -11.01
N ARG A 57 -7.56 24.39 -10.58
CA ARG A 57 -6.10 24.58 -10.53
C ARG A 57 -5.50 24.85 -11.90
N ALA A 58 -6.00 24.17 -12.94
CA ALA A 58 -5.54 24.37 -14.31
C ALA A 58 -5.96 25.74 -14.87
N GLN A 59 -7.13 26.25 -14.49
CA GLN A 59 -7.57 27.61 -14.81
C GLN A 59 -6.70 28.66 -14.13
N ASP A 60 -6.45 28.54 -12.82
CA ASP A 60 -5.61 29.49 -12.08
C ASP A 60 -4.16 29.56 -12.60
N ALA A 61 -3.64 28.43 -13.12
CA ALA A 61 -2.30 28.34 -13.65
C ALA A 61 -2.14 28.92 -15.08
N ARG A 62 -3.23 29.15 -15.82
CA ARG A 62 -3.20 29.68 -17.19
C ARG A 62 -3.67 31.13 -17.19
N THR A 63 -2.81 32.04 -17.63
CA THR A 63 -3.09 33.49 -17.74
C THR A 63 -4.17 33.82 -18.78
N GLU A 64 -4.57 32.86 -19.61
CA GLU A 64 -5.61 32.98 -20.63
C GLU A 64 -6.54 31.76 -20.57
N HIS A 65 -7.82 32.00 -20.81
CA HIS A 65 -9.01 31.20 -20.49
C HIS A 65 -9.14 29.82 -21.20
N ASP A 66 -8.03 29.23 -21.63
CA ASP A 66 -7.96 27.97 -22.38
C ASP A 66 -7.68 26.77 -21.46
N ALA A 67 -8.43 26.60 -20.38
CA ALA A 67 -8.43 25.32 -19.66
C ALA A 67 -9.19 24.28 -20.49
N ASP A 68 -8.55 23.16 -20.79
CA ASP A 68 -9.19 22.07 -21.54
C ASP A 68 -10.37 21.52 -20.71
N GLU A 69 -11.60 21.76 -21.19
CA GLU A 69 -12.82 21.23 -20.57
C GLU A 69 -13.01 19.73 -20.83
N ALA A 70 -12.28 19.12 -21.78
CA ALA A 70 -12.51 17.74 -22.19
C ALA A 70 -12.34 16.71 -21.04
N PRO A 71 -11.31 16.81 -20.16
CA PRO A 71 -11.19 15.95 -18.99
C PRO A 71 -12.36 16.10 -18.03
N LEU A 72 -12.81 17.33 -17.77
CA LEU A 72 -13.95 17.61 -16.88
C LEU A 72 -15.25 17.04 -17.46
N ARG A 73 -15.48 17.23 -18.77
CA ARG A 73 -16.63 16.64 -19.47
C ARG A 73 -16.59 15.11 -19.45
N ASN A 74 -15.41 14.51 -19.56
CA ASN A 74 -15.26 13.06 -19.45
C ASN A 74 -15.60 12.57 -18.04
N ALA A 75 -15.06 13.20 -16.99
CA ALA A 75 -15.37 12.89 -15.60
C ALA A 75 -16.89 13.04 -15.31
N ALA A 76 -17.51 14.11 -15.82
CA ALA A 76 -18.95 14.33 -15.69
C ALA A 76 -19.78 13.22 -16.36
N ARG A 77 -19.37 12.70 -17.52
CA ARG A 77 -20.04 11.56 -18.18
C ARG A 77 -19.93 10.28 -17.34
N ILE A 78 -18.76 10.01 -16.77
CA ILE A 78 -18.53 8.84 -15.91
C ILE A 78 -19.44 8.95 -14.67
N ALA A 79 -19.41 10.09 -13.98
CA ALA A 79 -20.22 10.33 -12.80
C ALA A 79 -21.73 10.19 -13.09
N LEU A 80 -22.20 10.71 -14.23
CA LEU A 80 -23.60 10.57 -14.63
C LEU A 80 -24.00 9.10 -14.88
N ARG A 81 -23.11 8.31 -15.47
CA ARG A 81 -23.35 6.88 -15.70
C ARG A 81 -23.47 6.13 -14.37
N GLU A 82 -22.54 6.34 -13.46
CA GLU A 82 -22.54 5.70 -12.15
C GLU A 82 -23.77 6.09 -11.32
N LEU A 83 -24.18 7.37 -11.33
CA LEU A 83 -25.40 7.81 -10.66
C LEU A 83 -26.68 7.21 -11.26
N ARG A 84 -26.69 6.91 -12.56
CA ARG A 84 -27.79 6.18 -13.21
C ARG A 84 -27.85 4.73 -12.73
N GLU A 85 -26.72 4.04 -12.74
CA GLU A 85 -26.58 2.66 -12.25
C GLU A 85 -26.98 2.55 -10.76
N GLU A 86 -26.55 3.50 -9.91
CA GLU A 86 -26.94 3.56 -8.50
C GLU A 86 -28.43 3.80 -8.30
N GLY A 87 -29.04 4.68 -9.11
CA GLY A 87 -30.47 4.97 -9.07
C GLY A 87 -31.33 3.78 -9.51
N GLU A 88 -30.89 3.03 -10.52
CA GLU A 88 -31.51 1.79 -10.98
C GLU A 88 -31.37 0.68 -9.92
N ALA A 89 -30.17 0.50 -9.36
CA ALA A 89 -29.93 -0.46 -8.29
C ALA A 89 -30.70 -0.12 -6.99
N ALA A 90 -30.95 1.17 -6.72
CA ALA A 90 -31.80 1.60 -5.61
C ALA A 90 -33.28 1.28 -5.84
N ARG A 91 -33.76 1.36 -7.09
CA ARG A 91 -35.13 0.98 -7.47
C ARG A 91 -35.36 -0.53 -7.42
N ASP A 92 -34.36 -1.33 -7.80
CA ASP A 92 -34.53 -2.78 -7.94
C ASP A 92 -34.47 -3.55 -6.62
N GLY A 93 -33.96 -2.96 -5.52
CA GLY A 93 -34.11 -3.41 -4.12
C GLY A 93 -33.52 -4.79 -3.74
N ARG A 94 -33.35 -5.71 -4.69
CA ARG A 94 -32.99 -7.12 -4.54
C ARG A 94 -31.49 -7.37 -4.74
N ALA A 95 -30.78 -6.46 -5.42
CA ALA A 95 -29.35 -6.56 -5.69
C ALA A 95 -28.46 -6.25 -4.46
N ARG A 96 -28.90 -5.35 -3.56
CA ARG A 96 -28.08 -4.89 -2.41
C ARG A 96 -27.85 -5.97 -1.33
N THR A 97 -28.72 -6.96 -1.19
CA THR A 97 -28.57 -8.05 -0.22
C THR A 97 -27.56 -9.10 -0.68
N PHE A 98 -27.55 -9.42 -1.97
CA PHE A 98 -26.65 -10.43 -2.55
C PHE A 98 -25.20 -9.92 -2.59
N ASP A 99 -25.01 -8.65 -2.92
CA ASP A 99 -23.69 -8.03 -3.02
C ASP A 99 -23.04 -7.82 -1.65
N ARG A 100 -23.82 -7.46 -0.62
CA ARG A 100 -23.32 -7.37 0.76
C ARG A 100 -22.92 -8.72 1.35
N ALA A 101 -23.60 -9.80 0.97
CA ALA A 101 -23.23 -11.14 1.40
C ALA A 101 -21.89 -11.57 0.77
N ARG A 102 -21.73 -11.33 -0.53
CA ARG A 102 -20.50 -11.63 -1.28
C ARG A 102 -19.30 -10.80 -0.80
N ALA A 103 -19.49 -9.49 -0.62
CA ALA A 103 -18.45 -8.60 -0.10
C ALA A 103 -17.98 -8.99 1.32
N ARG A 104 -18.89 -9.45 2.20
CA ARG A 104 -18.53 -9.95 3.53
C ARG A 104 -17.74 -11.26 3.47
N GLU A 105 -18.06 -12.13 2.52
CA GLU A 105 -17.37 -13.39 2.35
C GLU A 105 -15.96 -13.21 1.78
N ASP A 106 -15.79 -12.31 0.80
CA ASP A 106 -14.48 -11.95 0.26
C ASP A 106 -13.61 -11.26 1.32
N MET A 107 -14.17 -10.35 2.13
CA MET A 107 -13.44 -9.70 3.23
C MET A 107 -12.93 -10.74 4.25
N ARG A 108 -13.72 -11.77 4.57
CA ARG A 108 -13.30 -12.85 5.46
C ARG A 108 -12.14 -13.66 4.87
N ARG A 109 -12.15 -13.95 3.57
CA ARG A 109 -11.05 -14.68 2.92
C ARG A 109 -9.77 -13.85 2.88
N PHE A 110 -9.86 -12.56 2.56
CA PHE A 110 -8.71 -11.64 2.60
C PHE A 110 -8.11 -11.52 4.01
N GLN A 111 -8.95 -11.40 5.04
CA GLN A 111 -8.48 -11.29 6.42
C GLN A 111 -7.72 -12.53 6.90
N VAL A 112 -8.17 -13.73 6.50
CA VAL A 112 -7.47 -15.00 6.80
C VAL A 112 -6.14 -15.09 6.04
N TYR A 113 -6.08 -14.63 4.79
CA TYR A 113 -4.86 -14.64 4.00
C TYR A 113 -3.81 -13.65 4.54
N VAL A 114 -4.22 -12.42 4.84
CA VAL A 114 -3.35 -11.38 5.42
C VAL A 114 -2.87 -11.77 6.82
N GLY A 115 -3.73 -12.34 7.66
CA GLY A 115 -3.35 -12.83 8.98
C GLY A 115 -2.29 -13.93 8.94
N ARG A 116 -2.37 -14.85 7.96
CA ARG A 116 -1.36 -15.90 7.76
C ARG A 116 -0.03 -15.34 7.26
N MET A 117 -0.02 -14.39 6.34
CA MET A 117 1.21 -13.74 5.88
C MET A 117 1.88 -12.91 6.98
N ALA A 118 1.10 -12.15 7.75
CA ALA A 118 1.61 -11.37 8.88
C ALA A 118 2.22 -12.27 9.97
N GLY A 119 1.58 -13.40 10.27
CA GLY A 119 2.12 -14.40 11.19
C GLY A 119 3.46 -14.99 10.71
N LEU A 120 3.57 -15.30 9.42
CA LEU A 120 4.81 -15.83 8.84
C LEU A 120 5.95 -14.80 8.85
N GLY A 121 5.63 -13.53 8.55
CA GLY A 121 6.59 -12.43 8.62
C GLY A 121 7.11 -12.20 10.04
N CYS A 122 6.23 -12.29 11.05
CA CYS A 122 6.63 -12.16 12.46
C CYS A 122 7.56 -13.30 12.91
N LEU A 123 7.26 -14.55 12.53
CA LEU A 123 8.14 -15.69 12.81
C LEU A 123 9.51 -15.53 12.14
N PHE A 124 9.53 -15.02 10.91
CA PHE A 124 10.78 -14.74 10.21
C PHE A 124 11.60 -13.65 10.92
N ALA A 125 10.96 -12.55 11.34
CA ALA A 125 11.60 -11.48 12.09
C ALA A 125 12.17 -11.96 13.43
N LEU A 126 11.44 -12.81 14.16
CA LEU A 126 11.92 -13.42 15.41
C LEU A 126 13.10 -14.37 15.17
N GLY A 127 13.02 -15.21 14.13
CA GLY A 127 14.14 -16.09 13.74
C GLY A 127 15.39 -15.28 13.39
N TRP A 128 15.21 -14.16 12.70
CA TRP A 128 16.29 -13.23 12.35
C TRP A 128 16.89 -12.55 13.59
N LEU A 129 16.05 -12.10 14.53
CA LEU A 129 16.51 -11.49 15.78
C LEU A 129 17.37 -12.47 16.60
N VAL A 130 16.95 -13.72 16.72
CA VAL A 130 17.74 -14.76 17.40
C VAL A 130 19.09 -14.98 16.71
N LEU A 131 19.11 -14.95 15.37
CA LEU A 131 20.32 -15.13 14.58
C LEU A 131 21.29 -13.94 14.75
N MET A 132 20.77 -12.71 14.80
CA MET A 132 21.56 -11.51 15.11
C MET A 132 22.24 -11.62 16.48
N VAL A 133 21.49 -11.99 17.51
CA VAL A 133 22.03 -12.16 18.86
C VAL A 133 23.14 -13.23 18.89
N LEU A 134 22.95 -14.34 18.18
CA LEU A 134 23.95 -15.40 18.10
C LEU A 134 25.22 -14.92 17.39
N GLN A 135 25.07 -14.19 16.26
CA GLN A 135 26.20 -13.65 15.51
C GLN A 135 26.98 -12.61 16.30
N ILE A 136 26.29 -11.73 17.04
CA ILE A 136 26.93 -10.74 17.92
C ILE A 136 27.77 -11.45 18.98
N ASN A 137 27.20 -12.42 19.70
CA ASN A 137 27.95 -13.14 20.74
C ASN A 137 29.19 -13.84 20.18
N TYR A 138 29.04 -14.53 19.04
CA TYR A 138 30.16 -15.19 18.38
C TYR A 138 31.25 -14.21 17.93
N ALA A 139 30.85 -13.08 17.33
CA ALA A 139 31.78 -12.04 16.91
C ALA A 139 32.52 -11.41 18.10
N ILE A 140 31.84 -11.18 19.22
CA ILE A 140 32.45 -10.66 20.45
C ILE A 140 33.48 -11.65 21.00
N GLU A 141 33.14 -12.94 21.10
CA GLU A 141 34.07 -13.98 21.56
C GLU A 141 35.31 -14.06 20.67
N GLN A 142 35.12 -14.03 19.34
CA GLN A 142 36.22 -14.13 18.40
C GLN A 142 37.13 -12.88 18.44
N VAL A 143 36.54 -11.69 18.52
CA VAL A 143 37.29 -10.43 18.66
C VAL A 143 38.06 -10.37 19.99
N ALA A 144 37.43 -10.80 21.09
CA ALA A 144 38.11 -10.85 22.39
C ALA A 144 39.28 -11.83 22.38
N ALA A 145 39.12 -13.00 21.73
CA ALA A 145 40.16 -14.02 21.62
C ALA A 145 41.36 -13.55 20.78
N GLU A 146 41.12 -12.89 19.64
CA GLU A 146 42.19 -12.50 18.72
C GLU A 146 42.87 -11.18 19.09
N LEU A 147 42.11 -10.18 19.53
CA LEU A 147 42.65 -8.83 19.76
C LEU A 147 43.03 -8.59 21.23
N LYS A 148 42.75 -9.54 22.14
CA LYS A 148 43.00 -9.44 23.60
C LYS A 148 42.50 -8.12 24.21
N LEU A 149 41.42 -7.59 23.64
CA LEU A 149 40.83 -6.33 24.06
C LEU A 149 40.01 -6.52 25.34
N GLY A 150 39.83 -5.44 26.10
CA GLY A 150 38.89 -5.44 27.22
C GLY A 150 37.46 -5.73 26.73
N VAL A 151 36.69 -6.44 27.57
CA VAL A 151 35.33 -6.95 27.29
C VAL A 151 34.41 -5.91 26.66
N TRP A 152 34.51 -4.65 27.10
CA TRP A 152 33.67 -3.57 26.61
C TRP A 152 34.02 -3.12 25.19
N LEU A 153 35.31 -3.07 24.85
CA LEU A 153 35.76 -2.70 23.50
C LEU A 153 35.48 -3.82 22.49
N SER A 154 35.65 -5.09 22.90
CA SER A 154 35.28 -6.24 22.08
C SER A 154 33.78 -6.33 21.83
N ALA A 155 32.95 -5.91 22.80
CA ALA A 155 31.50 -5.84 22.62
C ALA A 155 31.10 -4.86 21.50
N ILE A 156 31.71 -3.67 21.48
CA ILE A 156 31.45 -2.65 20.47
C ILE A 156 31.93 -3.10 19.10
N VAL A 157 33.19 -3.56 18.99
CA VAL A 157 33.74 -4.02 17.72
C VAL A 157 32.99 -5.24 17.20
N GLY A 158 32.70 -6.22 18.05
CA GLY A 158 31.92 -7.41 17.70
C GLY A 158 30.50 -7.07 17.23
N PHE A 159 29.85 -6.07 17.83
CA PHE A 159 28.55 -5.57 17.37
C PHE A 159 28.60 -5.05 15.93
N PHE A 160 29.57 -4.18 15.60
CA PHE A 160 29.72 -3.66 14.24
C PHE A 160 30.12 -4.76 13.23
N VAL A 161 31.01 -5.66 13.62
CA VAL A 161 31.43 -6.80 12.78
C VAL A 161 30.26 -7.73 12.49
N ALA A 162 29.38 -7.98 13.47
CA ALA A 162 28.18 -8.80 13.27
C ALA A 162 27.16 -8.16 12.28
N PHE A 163 27.20 -6.84 12.10
CA PHE A 163 26.37 -6.15 11.12
C PHE A 163 26.90 -6.23 9.68
N VAL A 164 28.21 -6.48 9.49
CA VAL A 164 28.82 -6.55 8.14
C VAL A 164 28.17 -7.62 7.25
N PRO A 165 27.94 -8.87 7.71
CA PRO A 165 27.22 -9.87 6.93
C PRO A 165 25.77 -9.47 6.58
N VAL A 166 25.11 -8.70 7.46
CA VAL A 166 23.73 -8.23 7.24
C VAL A 166 23.68 -7.24 6.09
N LEU A 167 24.55 -6.24 6.14
CA LEU A 167 24.67 -5.25 5.08
C LEU A 167 25.11 -5.91 3.77
N GLY A 168 26.03 -6.87 3.84
CA GLY A 168 26.46 -7.68 2.69
C GLY A 168 25.29 -8.42 2.04
N ASN A 169 24.44 -9.10 2.82
CA ASN A 169 23.28 -9.82 2.30
C ASN A 169 22.21 -8.88 1.72
N ILE A 170 21.97 -7.72 2.34
CA ILE A 170 21.04 -6.71 1.83
C ILE A 170 21.54 -6.15 0.49
N VAL A 171 22.81 -5.75 0.43
CA VAL A 171 23.44 -5.23 -0.79
C VAL A 171 23.45 -6.30 -1.88
N ALA A 172 23.78 -7.55 -1.57
CA ALA A 172 23.75 -8.65 -2.52
C ALA A 172 22.33 -8.95 -3.03
N PHE A 173 21.32 -8.87 -2.16
CA PHE A 173 19.91 -9.01 -2.55
C PHE A 173 19.49 -7.93 -3.54
N PHE A 174 19.76 -6.65 -3.23
CA PHE A 174 19.45 -5.55 -4.14
C PHE A 174 20.27 -5.64 -5.44
N GLY A 175 21.55 -5.99 -5.35
CA GLY A 175 22.39 -6.24 -6.53
C GLY A 175 21.81 -7.34 -7.43
N ALA A 176 21.39 -8.47 -6.87
CA ALA A 176 20.79 -9.55 -7.64
C ALA A 176 19.44 -9.16 -8.27
N LYS A 177 18.60 -8.40 -7.54
CA LYS A 177 17.29 -7.93 -8.02
C LYS A 177 17.43 -6.87 -9.11
N ASP A 178 18.22 -5.83 -8.85
CA ASP A 178 18.25 -4.61 -9.65
C ASP A 178 19.27 -4.69 -10.79
N VAL A 179 20.42 -5.33 -10.57
CA VAL A 179 21.48 -5.48 -11.57
C VAL A 179 21.41 -6.84 -12.26
N GLY A 180 21.12 -7.89 -11.51
CA GLY A 180 21.01 -9.25 -12.04
C GLY A 180 19.64 -9.60 -12.63
N HIS A 181 18.62 -8.76 -12.42
CA HIS A 181 17.21 -9.02 -12.80
C HIS A 181 16.63 -10.33 -12.25
N TRP A 182 17.13 -10.78 -11.09
CA TRP A 182 16.59 -11.97 -10.45
C TRP A 182 15.16 -11.71 -9.97
N PRO A 183 14.25 -12.70 -10.09
CA PRO A 183 12.96 -12.63 -9.42
C PRO A 183 13.17 -12.40 -7.93
N TRP A 184 12.48 -11.41 -7.36
CA TRP A 184 12.71 -11.00 -5.97
C TRP A 184 12.52 -12.16 -4.97
N GLN A 185 11.63 -13.10 -5.29
CA GLN A 185 11.39 -14.30 -4.48
C GLN A 185 12.64 -15.20 -4.44
N LEU A 186 13.32 -15.35 -5.57
CA LEU A 186 14.48 -16.23 -5.72
C LEU A 186 15.72 -15.61 -5.07
N ALA A 187 15.91 -14.30 -5.24
CA ALA A 187 16.94 -13.56 -4.53
C ALA A 187 16.73 -13.63 -3.00
N ALA A 188 15.48 -13.46 -2.52
CA ALA A 188 15.18 -13.54 -1.10
C ALA A 188 15.47 -14.95 -0.52
N LEU A 189 15.14 -16.00 -1.27
CA LEU A 189 15.42 -17.38 -0.88
C LEU A 189 16.93 -17.63 -0.74
N VAL A 190 17.73 -17.18 -1.71
CA VAL A 190 19.17 -17.45 -1.74
C VAL A 190 19.93 -16.65 -0.68
N PHE A 191 19.63 -15.37 -0.51
CA PHE A 191 20.41 -14.49 0.38
C PHE A 191 19.94 -14.47 1.83
N PHE A 192 18.70 -14.91 2.11
CA PHE A 192 18.18 -14.92 3.48
C PHE A 192 17.80 -16.32 3.98
N VAL A 193 17.14 -17.15 3.15
CA VAL A 193 16.65 -18.47 3.60
C VAL A 193 17.75 -19.52 3.61
N LEU A 194 18.61 -19.56 2.60
CA LEU A 194 19.71 -20.53 2.49
C LEU A 194 20.75 -20.41 3.62
N PRO A 195 21.22 -19.20 4.01
CA PRO A 195 22.13 -19.03 5.15
C PRO A 195 21.49 -19.48 6.47
N LEU A 196 20.20 -19.21 6.66
CA LEU A 196 19.42 -19.71 7.79
C LEU A 196 19.41 -21.25 7.81
N ALA A 197 19.10 -21.89 6.68
CA ALA A 197 19.10 -23.34 6.55
C ALA A 197 20.50 -23.94 6.82
N ALA A 198 21.57 -23.32 6.31
CA ALA A 198 22.94 -23.75 6.54
C ALA A 198 23.33 -23.71 8.03
N LEU A 199 22.92 -22.67 8.76
CA LEU A 199 23.16 -22.56 10.20
C LEU A 199 22.37 -23.61 11.00
N PHE A 200 21.10 -23.84 10.66
CA PHE A 200 20.29 -24.89 11.31
C PHE A 200 20.82 -26.29 11.03
N TYR A 201 21.24 -26.58 9.80
CA TYR A 201 21.83 -27.87 9.42
C TYR A 201 23.21 -28.07 10.07
N GLY A 202 24.00 -27.00 10.20
CA GLY A 202 25.24 -27.01 10.97
C GLY A 202 25.03 -27.37 12.43
N ARG A 203 24.00 -26.79 13.08
CA ARG A 203 23.66 -27.03 14.49
C ARG A 203 23.23 -28.48 14.77
N THR A 204 22.45 -29.11 13.88
CA THR A 204 22.04 -30.52 14.03
C THR A 204 23.19 -31.50 13.78
N ARG A 205 24.14 -31.15 12.90
CA ARG A 205 25.38 -31.90 12.72
C ARG A 205 26.28 -31.80 13.95
N TRP A 206 26.42 -30.62 14.55
CA TRP A 206 27.27 -30.40 15.73
C TRP A 206 26.78 -31.15 16.98
N ARG A 207 25.46 -31.25 17.19
CA ARG A 207 24.89 -32.05 18.29
C ARG A 207 25.22 -33.54 18.20
N ARG A 208 25.35 -34.10 17.00
CA ARG A 208 25.72 -35.52 16.80
C ARG A 208 27.18 -35.83 17.16
N TRP A 209 28.07 -34.84 17.09
CA TRP A 209 29.48 -35.00 17.41
C TRP A 209 29.79 -34.83 18.91
N ARG A 210 28.90 -34.22 19.67
CA ARG A 210 29.09 -33.97 21.11
C ARG A 210 28.62 -35.11 22.03
N VAL A 211 28.05 -36.18 21.45
CA VAL A 211 27.55 -37.38 22.15
C VAL A 211 28.46 -38.61 21.88
N ARG A 212 29.64 -38.37 21.31
CA ARG A 212 30.76 -39.32 21.28
C ARG A 212 31.93 -38.71 22.03
#